data_AF-A0A5B2W2M4-F1
#
_entry.id   AF-A0A5B2W2M4-F1
#
_cell.length_a   1.000
_cell.length_b   1.000
_cell.length_c   1.000
_cell.angle_alpha   90.00
_cell.angle_beta   90.00
_cell.angle_gamma   90.00
#
_symmetry.space_group_name_H-M   'P 1'
#
loop_
_entity.id
_entity.type
_entity.pdbx_description
1 polymer ?
#
loop_
_entity_poly.entity_id
_entity_poly.type
_entity_poly.pdbx_seq_one_letter_code
_entity_poly.pdbx_strand_id
1 'polypeptide(L)'
;MDKQHRNYYDYLQSSRISNERTRERRRREHHDKQLLKVKRDMYRLRDARRNQEWVALQPPIMRGYLRHFVLRADVAASKQAAFYQGILDRINTEQHSYRKDFRVKKKRWGKKTWKIREQQLQRPLDREFRRMNFTAAEAALFEERETPEHKRKYHGATYVFREPWRFTLRVRPNMITKMQLLDEQVESDLKRLENYVERNGLRPRLDRIMYKPATWYRRDLEPKAKEVYKHLPLQVLLNNEWFNRHEL
;
A
#
# COMPACT_ATOMS: atom_id res chain seq x y z
N MET A 1 -40.25 43.19 -8.69
CA MET A 1 -39.36 42.59 -9.71
C MET A 1 -39.37 41.04 -9.71
N ASP A 2 -40.14 40.35 -8.85
CA ASP A 2 -40.06 38.88 -8.71
C ASP A 2 -41.09 38.04 -9.50
N LYS A 3 -42.13 38.64 -10.08
CA LYS A 3 -43.21 37.87 -10.76
C LYS A 3 -42.84 37.41 -12.18
N GLN A 4 -41.98 38.14 -12.89
CA GLN A 4 -41.58 37.79 -14.26
C GLN A 4 -40.58 36.62 -14.30
N HIS A 5 -39.73 36.49 -13.29
CA HIS A 5 -38.76 35.38 -13.22
C HIS A 5 -39.42 34.02 -12.95
N ARG A 6 -40.47 33.94 -12.12
CA ARG A 6 -41.22 32.68 -11.89
C ARG A 6 -41.85 32.14 -13.17
N ASN A 7 -42.46 33.02 -13.95
CA ASN A 7 -43.19 32.67 -15.17
C ASN A 7 -42.26 32.08 -16.27
N TYR A 8 -41.01 32.55 -16.33
CA TYR A 8 -40.01 32.01 -17.24
C TYR A 8 -39.58 30.57 -16.89
N TYR A 9 -39.46 30.24 -15.60
CA TYR A 9 -39.08 28.89 -15.16
C TYR A 9 -40.22 27.88 -15.37
N ASP A 10 -41.48 28.28 -15.17
CA ASP A 10 -42.65 27.43 -15.44
C ASP A 10 -42.84 27.17 -16.94
N TYR A 11 -42.59 28.17 -17.79
CA TYR A 11 -42.62 28.02 -19.25
C TYR A 11 -41.50 27.11 -19.80
N LEU A 12 -40.33 27.12 -19.17
CA LEU A 12 -39.22 26.20 -19.46
C LEU A 12 -39.45 24.77 -18.94
N GLN A 13 -40.34 24.58 -17.95
CA GLN A 13 -40.73 23.25 -17.48
C GLN A 13 -41.85 22.63 -18.34
N SER A 14 -42.76 23.44 -18.87
CA SER A 14 -43.84 22.99 -19.76
C SER A 14 -43.40 22.78 -21.21
N SER A 15 -42.47 23.60 -21.71
CA SER A 15 -41.72 23.31 -22.93
C SER A 15 -40.66 22.27 -22.61
N ARG A 16 -40.50 21.20 -23.39
CA ARG A 16 -39.47 20.15 -23.18
C ARG A 16 -38.01 20.65 -23.35
N ILE A 17 -37.77 21.94 -23.17
CA ILE A 17 -36.54 22.67 -23.41
C ILE A 17 -35.73 22.68 -22.11
N SER A 18 -34.71 21.82 -22.05
CA SER A 18 -33.79 21.78 -20.91
C SER A 18 -33.11 23.14 -20.71
N ASN A 19 -33.12 23.65 -19.47
CA ASN A 19 -32.32 24.80 -19.03
C ASN A 19 -30.81 24.56 -19.30
N GLU A 20 -30.08 25.63 -19.59
CA GLU A 20 -28.62 25.64 -19.82
C GLU A 20 -27.85 24.89 -18.73
N ARG A 21 -28.18 25.11 -17.45
CA ARG A 21 -27.56 24.39 -16.31
C ARG A 21 -27.71 22.87 -16.44
N THR A 22 -28.88 22.41 -16.86
CA THR A 22 -29.18 20.98 -17.03
C THR A 22 -28.48 20.41 -18.26
N ARG A 23 -28.37 21.18 -19.36
CA ARG A 23 -27.61 20.77 -20.56
C ARG A 23 -26.13 20.61 -20.25
N GLU A 24 -25.55 21.58 -19.55
CA GLU A 24 -24.14 21.56 -19.16
C GLU A 24 -23.85 20.43 -18.16
N ARG A 25 -24.76 20.17 -17.22
CA ARG A 25 -24.67 18.98 -16.35
C ARG A 25 -24.68 17.68 -17.15
N ARG A 26 -25.62 17.51 -18.09
CA ARG A 26 -25.68 16.32 -18.96
C ARG A 26 -24.41 16.14 -19.78
N ARG A 27 -23.84 17.22 -20.32
CA ARG A 27 -22.55 17.20 -21.04
C ARG A 27 -21.43 16.67 -20.15
N ARG A 28 -21.31 17.17 -18.92
CA ARG A 28 -20.30 16.71 -17.94
C ARG A 28 -20.52 15.24 -17.56
N GLU A 29 -21.75 14.84 -17.27
CA GLU A 29 -22.08 13.45 -16.93
C GLU A 29 -21.78 12.50 -18.10
N HIS A 30 -22.05 12.93 -19.33
CA HIS A 30 -21.71 12.17 -20.53
C HIS A 30 -20.19 12.00 -20.67
N HIS A 31 -19.43 13.09 -20.50
CA HIS A 31 -17.97 13.04 -20.50
C HIS A 31 -17.42 12.13 -19.39
N ASP A 32 -17.94 12.24 -18.16
CA ASP A 32 -17.55 11.39 -17.04
C ASP A 32 -17.84 9.90 -17.32
N LYS A 33 -18.97 9.58 -17.97
CA LYS A 33 -19.28 8.20 -18.41
C LYS A 33 -18.27 7.69 -19.45
N GLN A 34 -17.84 8.54 -20.39
CA GLN A 34 -16.80 8.19 -21.35
C GLN A 34 -15.46 7.91 -20.66
N LEU A 35 -15.06 8.75 -19.69
CA LEU A 35 -13.85 8.52 -18.89
C LEU A 35 -13.91 7.21 -18.10
N LEU A 36 -15.06 6.89 -17.51
CA LEU A 36 -15.26 5.61 -16.81
C LEU A 36 -15.21 4.40 -17.75
N LYS A 37 -15.59 4.56 -19.02
CA LYS A 37 -15.44 3.51 -20.03
C LYS A 37 -13.96 3.27 -20.34
N VAL A 38 -13.21 4.33 -20.64
CA VAL A 38 -11.75 4.27 -20.85
C VAL A 38 -11.06 3.58 -19.67
N LYS A 39 -11.43 3.95 -18.43
CA LYS A 39 -10.88 3.32 -17.23
C LYS A 39 -11.17 1.83 -17.15
N ARG A 40 -12.41 1.41 -17.44
CA ARG A 40 -12.81 0.01 -17.46
C ARG A 40 -12.05 -0.78 -18.51
N ASP A 41 -11.87 -0.21 -19.70
CA ASP A 41 -11.11 -0.84 -20.77
C ASP A 41 -9.62 -0.97 -20.41
N MET A 42 -9.02 0.05 -19.78
CA MET A 42 -7.66 -0.07 -19.21
C MET A 42 -7.56 -1.19 -18.16
N TYR A 43 -8.56 -1.33 -17.28
CA TYR A 43 -8.57 -2.42 -16.30
C TYR A 43 -8.67 -3.80 -16.96
N ARG A 44 -9.54 -3.95 -17.97
CA ARG A 44 -9.67 -5.19 -18.74
C ARG A 44 -8.35 -5.57 -19.43
N LEU A 45 -7.70 -4.62 -20.08
CA LEU A 45 -6.40 -4.84 -20.74
C LEU A 45 -5.31 -5.21 -19.74
N ARG A 46 -5.28 -4.56 -18.56
CA ARG A 46 -4.33 -4.90 -17.49
C ARG A 46 -4.59 -6.29 -16.91
N ASP A 47 -5.85 -6.69 -16.81
CA ASP A 47 -6.22 -8.02 -16.35
C ASP A 47 -5.86 -9.09 -17.40
N ALA A 48 -6.15 -8.84 -18.68
CA ALA A 48 -5.72 -9.69 -19.80
C ALA A 48 -4.21 -9.86 -19.82
N ARG A 49 -3.45 -8.77 -19.70
CA ARG A 49 -1.98 -8.78 -19.56
C ARG A 49 -1.53 -9.64 -18.37
N ARG A 50 -2.18 -9.51 -17.21
CA ARG A 50 -1.83 -10.30 -16.02
C ARG A 50 -2.13 -11.78 -16.20
N ASN A 51 -3.19 -12.12 -16.92
CA ASN A 51 -3.68 -13.48 -17.13
C ASN A 51 -3.04 -14.18 -18.35
N GLN A 52 -2.09 -13.54 -19.04
CA GLN A 52 -1.31 -14.17 -20.10
C GLN A 52 -0.53 -15.39 -19.58
N GLU A 53 -0.38 -16.38 -20.45
CA GLU A 53 0.31 -17.62 -20.15
C GLU A 53 1.81 -17.42 -19.88
N TRP A 54 2.31 -18.24 -18.95
CA TRP A 54 3.71 -18.29 -18.59
C TRP A 54 4.38 -19.47 -19.30
N VAL A 55 5.29 -19.17 -20.22
CA VAL A 55 6.06 -20.19 -20.95
C VAL A 55 7.36 -20.48 -20.21
N ALA A 56 7.72 -21.75 -20.12
CA ALA A 56 8.97 -22.19 -19.51
C ALA A 56 10.17 -21.77 -20.38
N LEU A 57 11.20 -21.21 -19.75
CA LEU A 57 12.46 -20.89 -20.40
C LEU A 57 13.40 -22.08 -20.31
N GLN A 58 13.95 -22.50 -21.45
CA GLN A 58 14.96 -23.56 -21.54
C GLN A 58 16.13 -23.04 -22.38
N PRO A 59 17.34 -22.84 -21.81
CA PRO A 59 17.68 -22.98 -20.39
C PRO A 59 17.14 -21.81 -19.52
N PRO A 60 17.05 -21.98 -18.18
CA PRO A 60 16.67 -20.90 -17.28
C PRO A 60 17.72 -19.78 -17.24
N ILE A 61 17.28 -18.54 -17.06
CA ILE A 61 18.15 -17.34 -17.11
C ILE A 61 18.48 -16.87 -15.68
N MET A 62 19.75 -16.61 -15.39
CA MET A 62 20.18 -16.11 -14.08
C MET A 62 19.98 -14.58 -13.97
N ARG A 63 19.21 -14.10 -12.98
CA ARG A 63 18.98 -12.66 -12.70
C ARG A 63 19.81 -12.11 -11.52
N GLY A 64 20.70 -12.92 -10.97
CA GLY A 64 21.53 -12.59 -9.82
C GLY A 64 21.52 -13.70 -8.78
N TYR A 65 21.47 -13.33 -7.51
CA TYR A 65 21.57 -14.24 -6.37
C TYR A 65 20.40 -14.03 -5.40
N LEU A 66 20.00 -15.11 -4.76
CA LEU A 66 19.04 -15.13 -3.68
C LEU A 66 19.69 -15.79 -2.47
N ARG A 67 19.44 -15.21 -1.30
CA ARG A 67 19.81 -15.82 -0.02
C ARG A 67 18.61 -15.93 0.89
N HIS A 68 18.57 -17.01 1.65
CA HIS A 68 17.51 -17.37 2.57
C HIS A 68 18.12 -18.14 3.74
N PHE A 69 17.36 -18.30 4.81
CA PHE A 69 17.78 -19.10 5.94
C PHE A 69 17.54 -20.59 5.66
N VAL A 70 18.49 -21.41 6.11
CA VAL A 70 18.44 -22.88 6.10
C VAL A 70 18.85 -23.35 7.49
N LEU A 71 18.35 -24.52 7.90
CA LEU A 71 18.84 -25.17 9.12
C LEU A 71 20.36 -25.30 9.11
N ARG A 72 20.98 -24.99 10.25
CA ARG A 72 22.38 -25.30 10.47
C ARG A 72 22.57 -26.83 10.44
N ALA A 73 23.73 -27.29 9.97
CA ALA A 73 23.97 -28.71 9.69
C ALA A 73 23.80 -29.64 10.92
N ASP A 74 24.18 -29.17 12.10
CA ASP A 74 23.98 -29.84 13.39
C ASP A 74 22.50 -30.01 13.74
N VAL A 75 21.70 -28.95 13.60
CA VAL A 75 20.25 -28.98 13.84
C VAL A 75 19.56 -29.86 12.80
N ALA A 76 19.98 -29.78 11.54
CA ALA A 76 19.44 -30.59 10.44
C ALA A 76 19.69 -32.09 10.63
N ALA A 77 20.79 -32.49 11.29
CA ALA A 77 21.08 -33.88 11.62
C ALA A 77 20.37 -34.36 12.91
N SER A 78 19.75 -33.46 13.67
CA SER A 78 19.11 -33.78 14.94
C SER A 78 17.70 -34.36 14.76
N LYS A 79 17.18 -35.00 15.80
CA LYS A 79 15.78 -35.47 15.85
C LYS A 79 14.75 -34.34 15.74
N GLN A 80 15.15 -33.10 16.06
CA GLN A 80 14.29 -31.92 16.01
C GLN A 80 14.34 -31.20 14.65
N ALA A 81 15.01 -31.75 13.64
CA ALA A 81 15.15 -31.12 12.33
C ALA A 81 13.79 -30.74 11.72
N ALA A 82 12.83 -31.66 11.70
CA ALA A 82 11.49 -31.42 11.16
C ALA A 82 10.74 -30.30 11.92
N PHE A 83 10.91 -30.24 13.24
CA PHE A 83 10.29 -29.21 14.08
C PHE A 83 10.81 -27.80 13.72
N TYR A 84 12.13 -27.62 13.67
CA TYR A 84 12.70 -26.31 13.31
C TYR A 84 12.50 -25.98 11.84
N GLN A 85 12.45 -26.97 10.95
CA GLN A 85 12.11 -26.75 9.54
C GLN A 85 10.69 -26.19 9.42
N GLY A 86 9.72 -26.75 10.15
CA GLY A 86 8.33 -26.28 10.16
C GLY A 86 8.18 -24.83 10.64
N ILE A 87 8.97 -24.42 11.65
CA ILE A 87 9.04 -23.01 12.07
C ILE A 87 9.65 -22.17 10.96
N LEU A 88 10.81 -22.60 10.44
CA LEU A 88 11.58 -21.87 9.44
C LEU A 88 10.73 -21.60 8.20
N ASP A 89 9.99 -22.57 7.69
CA ASP A 89 9.15 -22.43 6.50
C ASP A 89 8.11 -21.31 6.62
N ARG A 90 7.65 -21.00 7.85
CA ARG A 90 6.66 -19.94 8.11
C ARG A 90 7.28 -18.57 8.30
N ILE A 91 8.51 -18.49 8.84
CA ILE A 91 9.19 -17.21 9.17
C ILE A 91 10.36 -16.89 8.24
N ASN A 92 10.64 -17.73 7.24
CA ASN A 92 11.78 -17.53 6.35
C ASN A 92 11.63 -16.23 5.57
N THR A 93 12.76 -15.60 5.30
CA THR A 93 12.81 -14.43 4.44
C THR A 93 13.74 -14.69 3.28
N GLU A 94 13.38 -14.18 2.12
CA GLU A 94 14.23 -14.22 0.94
C GLU A 94 14.76 -12.83 0.64
N GLN A 95 16.05 -12.76 0.29
CA GLN A 95 16.66 -11.53 -0.16
C GLN A 95 17.34 -11.73 -1.50
N HIS A 96 17.03 -10.85 -2.45
CA HIS A 96 17.63 -10.83 -3.78
C HIS A 96 18.74 -9.78 -3.86
N SER A 97 19.77 -10.08 -4.65
CA SER A 97 20.87 -9.18 -4.96
C SER A 97 21.45 -9.51 -6.33
N TYR A 98 21.92 -8.50 -7.04
CA TYR A 98 22.70 -8.74 -8.27
C TYR A 98 24.07 -9.37 -7.96
N ARG A 99 24.66 -9.08 -6.79
CA ARG A 99 25.98 -9.57 -6.37
C ARG A 99 25.86 -10.71 -5.35
N LYS A 100 26.74 -11.71 -5.45
CA LYS A 100 26.79 -12.89 -4.57
C LYS A 100 27.13 -12.58 -3.11
N ASP A 101 27.86 -11.49 -2.88
CA ASP A 101 28.34 -11.07 -1.56
C ASP A 101 27.30 -10.28 -0.74
N PHE A 102 26.17 -9.88 -1.36
CA PHE A 102 25.11 -9.08 -0.76
C PHE A 102 25.62 -7.79 -0.08
N ARG A 103 26.74 -7.24 -0.55
CA ARG A 103 27.30 -6.00 -0.02
C ARG A 103 26.60 -4.79 -0.61
N VAL A 104 26.31 -3.81 0.23
CA VAL A 104 25.70 -2.54 -0.14
C VAL A 104 26.63 -1.39 0.26
N LYS A 105 26.78 -0.39 -0.62
CA LYS A 105 27.48 0.84 -0.27
C LYS A 105 26.64 1.63 0.73
N LYS A 106 27.16 1.84 1.93
CA LYS A 106 26.57 2.76 2.92
C LYS A 106 27.50 3.97 3.07
N LYS A 107 26.92 5.17 3.05
CA LYS A 107 27.64 6.41 3.36
C LYS A 107 27.64 6.59 4.87
N ARG A 108 28.81 6.74 5.48
CA ARG A 108 28.97 7.10 6.89
C ARG A 108 30.03 8.20 6.95
N TRP A 109 29.68 9.34 7.54
CA TRP A 109 30.58 10.50 7.69
C TRP A 109 31.30 10.88 6.39
N GLY A 110 30.53 11.11 5.31
CA GLY A 110 31.09 11.51 4.01
C GLY A 110 31.66 10.37 3.16
N LYS A 111 32.21 9.30 3.77
CA LYS A 111 32.84 8.18 3.06
C LYS A 111 31.85 7.06 2.72
N LYS A 112 32.00 6.46 1.54
CA LYS A 112 31.21 5.28 1.11
C LYS A 112 31.97 4.00 1.46
N THR A 113 31.41 3.17 2.33
CA THR A 113 31.99 1.87 2.73
C THR A 113 31.06 0.74 2.29
N TRP A 114 31.65 -0.39 1.90
CA TRP A 114 30.90 -1.60 1.63
C TRP A 114 30.58 -2.30 2.95
N LYS A 115 29.30 -2.58 3.18
CA LYS A 115 28.86 -3.40 4.32
C LYS A 115 28.00 -4.54 3.83
N ILE A 116 28.13 -5.70 4.45
CA ILE A 116 27.21 -6.82 4.22
C ILE A 116 25.83 -6.35 4.67
N ARG A 117 24.82 -6.49 3.81
CA ARG A 117 23.44 -6.21 4.21
C ARG A 117 23.03 -7.28 5.22
N GLU A 118 22.52 -6.87 6.37
CA GLU A 118 21.94 -7.80 7.35
C GLU A 118 20.58 -8.30 6.85
N GLN A 119 20.30 -9.58 7.11
CA GLN A 119 19.01 -10.20 6.87
C GLN A 119 18.52 -10.78 8.19
N GLN A 120 17.24 -10.61 8.46
CA GLN A 120 16.58 -11.09 9.67
C GLN A 120 15.43 -12.01 9.27
N LEU A 121 15.09 -12.95 10.14
CA LEU A 121 13.85 -13.72 10.03
C LEU A 121 12.65 -12.78 10.09
N GLN A 122 11.52 -13.24 9.59
CA GLN A 122 10.28 -12.49 9.69
C GLN A 122 9.92 -12.29 11.16
N ARG A 123 9.51 -11.06 11.49
CA ARG A 123 9.01 -10.68 12.81
C ARG A 123 7.52 -10.41 12.67
N PRO A 124 6.67 -11.45 12.71
CA PRO A 124 5.25 -11.28 12.50
C PRO A 124 4.64 -10.38 13.58
N LEU A 125 3.69 -9.54 13.16
CA LEU A 125 2.78 -8.85 14.08
C LEU A 125 1.82 -9.87 14.71
N ASP A 126 1.19 -9.53 15.84
CA ASP A 126 0.21 -10.41 16.52
C ASP A 126 -0.82 -11.05 15.57
N ARG A 127 -1.44 -10.26 14.69
CA ARG A 127 -2.39 -10.78 13.69
C ARG A 127 -1.74 -11.79 12.73
N GLU A 128 -0.51 -11.55 12.30
CA GLU A 128 0.20 -12.45 11.38
C GLU A 128 0.62 -13.73 12.09
N PHE A 129 1.11 -13.60 13.33
CA PHE A 129 1.52 -14.72 14.17
C PHE A 129 0.37 -15.69 14.43
N ARG A 130 -0.82 -15.17 14.74
CA ARG A 130 -2.05 -15.97 14.86
C ARG A 130 -2.42 -16.68 13.56
N ARG A 131 -2.22 -16.05 12.40
CA ARG A 131 -2.51 -16.67 11.09
C ARG A 131 -1.52 -17.77 10.71
N MET A 132 -0.32 -17.77 11.29
CA MET A 132 0.70 -18.79 11.04
C MET A 132 0.43 -20.11 11.81
N ASN A 133 -0.55 -20.14 12.72
CA ASN A 133 -1.01 -21.33 13.44
C ASN A 133 0.14 -22.17 14.04
N PHE A 134 1.00 -21.52 14.83
CA PHE A 134 2.04 -22.23 15.59
C PHE A 134 1.46 -23.16 16.65
N THR A 135 2.06 -24.32 16.82
CA THR A 135 1.79 -25.18 17.98
C THR A 135 2.27 -24.49 19.25
N ALA A 136 1.73 -24.87 20.41
CA ALA A 136 2.14 -24.27 21.69
C ALA A 136 3.66 -24.38 21.94
N ALA A 137 4.27 -25.50 21.54
CA ALA A 137 5.71 -25.71 21.63
C ALA A 137 6.52 -24.80 20.70
N GLU A 138 6.07 -24.60 19.45
CA GLU A 138 6.70 -23.65 18.52
C GLU A 138 6.55 -22.21 19.01
N ALA A 139 5.36 -21.84 19.51
CA ALA A 139 5.07 -20.50 19.99
C ALA A 139 5.91 -20.10 21.21
N ALA A 140 6.27 -21.04 22.07
CA ALA A 140 7.15 -20.81 23.23
C ALA A 140 8.58 -20.34 22.84
N LEU A 141 8.99 -20.56 21.59
CA LEU A 141 10.27 -20.09 21.06
C LEU A 141 10.23 -18.65 20.52
N PHE A 142 9.12 -17.94 20.70
CA PHE A 142 8.98 -16.54 20.32
C PHE A 142 8.91 -15.64 21.56
N GLU A 143 9.57 -14.50 21.47
CA GLU A 143 9.48 -13.41 22.42
C GLU A 143 8.59 -12.30 21.85
N GLU A 144 7.62 -11.87 22.63
CA GLU A 144 6.85 -10.67 22.32
C GLU A 144 7.70 -9.43 22.59
N ARG A 145 7.78 -8.54 21.61
CA ARG A 145 8.46 -7.26 21.71
C ARG A 145 7.59 -6.15 21.15
N GLU A 146 7.52 -5.05 21.86
CA GLU A 146 6.94 -3.82 21.32
C GLU A 146 7.91 -3.23 20.31
N THR A 147 7.47 -3.14 19.04
CA THR A 147 8.24 -2.42 18.04
C THR A 147 7.62 -1.04 17.84
N PRO A 148 8.36 0.05 18.07
CA PRO A 148 7.89 1.37 17.70
C PRO A 148 7.85 1.46 16.17
N GLU A 149 6.66 1.50 15.58
CA GLU A 149 6.53 1.72 14.13
C GLU A 149 6.90 3.19 13.84
N HIS A 150 8.11 3.45 13.32
CA HIS A 150 8.63 4.81 13.11
C HIS A 150 7.72 5.73 12.27
N LYS A 151 6.73 5.17 11.54
CA LYS A 151 5.82 5.90 10.65
C LYS A 151 4.36 5.93 11.10
N ARG A 152 3.94 5.12 12.07
CA ARG A 152 2.56 5.10 12.56
C ARG A 152 2.57 5.22 14.08
N LYS A 153 1.61 5.96 14.66
CA LYS A 153 1.38 6.02 16.12
C LYS A 153 0.87 4.68 16.72
N TYR A 154 1.09 3.55 16.02
CA TYR A 154 0.63 2.24 16.43
C TYR A 154 1.80 1.49 17.07
N HIS A 155 1.62 1.13 18.34
CA HIS A 155 2.51 0.24 19.06
C HIS A 155 1.96 -1.17 18.89
N GLY A 156 2.55 -1.93 17.96
CA GLY A 156 2.16 -3.32 17.73
C GLY A 156 3.13 -4.26 18.43
N ALA A 157 2.59 -5.27 19.11
CA ALA A 157 3.36 -6.44 19.53
C ALA A 157 3.88 -7.19 18.30
N THR A 158 5.20 -7.41 18.28
CA THR A 158 5.90 -8.22 17.28
C THR A 158 6.52 -9.43 17.94
N TYR A 159 6.42 -10.58 17.28
CA TYR A 159 7.00 -11.83 17.80
C TYR A 159 8.38 -12.05 17.16
N VAL A 160 9.40 -12.19 18.00
CA VAL A 160 10.80 -12.40 17.59
C VAL A 160 11.23 -13.80 17.98
N PHE A 161 11.72 -14.58 17.02
CA PHE A 161 12.25 -15.91 17.29
C PHE A 161 13.52 -15.84 18.15
N ARG A 162 13.56 -16.64 19.23
CA ARG A 162 14.59 -16.57 20.29
C ARG A 162 15.92 -17.20 19.90
N GLU A 163 15.91 -18.21 19.04
CA GLU A 163 17.09 -19.04 18.74
C GLU A 163 17.58 -18.90 17.28
N PRO A 164 17.81 -17.68 16.74
CA PRO A 164 18.13 -17.49 15.34
C PRO A 164 19.46 -18.17 14.91
N TRP A 165 20.34 -18.49 15.87
CA TRP A 165 21.60 -19.21 15.65
C TRP A 165 21.43 -20.64 15.12
N ARG A 166 20.23 -21.21 15.23
CA ARG A 166 19.88 -22.52 14.63
C ARG A 166 19.80 -22.47 13.10
N PHE A 167 19.76 -21.27 12.53
CA PHE A 167 19.67 -21.06 11.09
C PHE A 167 20.94 -20.39 10.56
N THR A 168 21.29 -20.75 9.33
CA THR A 168 22.42 -20.16 8.58
C THR A 168 21.94 -19.65 7.23
N LEU A 169 22.59 -18.61 6.72
CA LEU A 169 22.25 -18.06 5.41
C LEU A 169 22.89 -18.88 4.30
N ARG A 170 22.08 -19.34 3.35
CA ARG A 170 22.55 -20.02 2.14
C ARG A 170 22.31 -19.14 0.92
N VAL A 171 23.34 -18.98 0.10
CA VAL A 171 23.27 -18.22 -1.16
C VAL A 171 23.11 -19.20 -2.33
N ARG A 172 22.16 -18.93 -3.22
CA ARG A 172 21.97 -19.64 -4.49
C ARG A 172 21.77 -18.66 -5.65
N PRO A 173 22.06 -19.06 -6.90
CA PRO A 173 21.64 -18.30 -8.07
C PRO A 173 20.12 -18.09 -8.09
N ASN A 174 19.69 -16.89 -8.46
CA ASN A 174 18.28 -16.57 -8.68
C ASN A 174 17.95 -16.81 -10.15
N MET A 175 17.29 -17.92 -10.45
CA MET A 175 16.97 -18.35 -11.81
C MET A 175 15.54 -17.96 -12.18
N ILE A 176 15.39 -17.30 -13.32
CA ILE A 176 14.11 -17.09 -13.98
C ILE A 176 13.84 -18.33 -14.84
N THR A 177 12.78 -19.06 -14.49
CA THR A 177 12.40 -20.31 -15.18
C THR A 177 11.22 -20.15 -16.12
N LYS A 178 10.47 -19.05 -16.00
CA LYS A 178 9.29 -18.77 -16.80
C LYS A 178 9.28 -17.31 -17.25
N MET A 179 8.74 -17.08 -18.42
CA MET A 179 8.50 -15.75 -18.97
C MET A 179 7.05 -15.65 -19.44
N GLN A 180 6.45 -14.49 -19.24
CA GLN A 180 5.12 -14.19 -19.76
C GLN A 180 5.24 -13.80 -21.22
N LEU A 181 4.42 -14.40 -22.10
CA LEU A 181 4.35 -14.01 -23.50
C LEU A 181 3.66 -12.66 -23.62
N LEU A 182 4.33 -11.70 -24.25
CA LEU A 182 3.80 -10.37 -24.47
C LEU A 182 2.79 -10.41 -25.61
N ASP A 183 1.53 -10.08 -25.35
CA ASP A 183 0.57 -9.75 -26.40
C ASP A 183 0.78 -8.29 -26.84
N GLU A 184 1.32 -8.11 -28.04
CA GLU A 184 1.62 -6.80 -28.63
C GLU A 184 0.37 -5.92 -28.76
N GLN A 185 -0.79 -6.52 -29.07
CA GLN A 185 -2.03 -5.78 -29.25
C GLN A 185 -2.51 -5.22 -27.90
N VAL A 186 -2.49 -6.04 -26.85
CA VAL A 186 -2.87 -5.61 -25.49
C VAL A 186 -1.97 -4.48 -24.98
N GLU A 187 -0.65 -4.58 -25.18
CA GLU A 187 0.28 -3.52 -24.78
C GLU A 187 0.07 -2.23 -25.57
N SER A 188 -0.12 -2.34 -26.90
CA SER A 188 -0.37 -1.20 -27.78
C SER A 188 -1.65 -0.46 -27.38
N ASP A 189 -2.75 -1.21 -27.17
CA ASP A 189 -4.03 -0.64 -26.76
C ASP A 189 -3.98 -0.02 -25.37
N LEU A 190 -3.30 -0.67 -24.41
CA LEU A 190 -3.13 -0.12 -23.07
C LEU A 190 -2.35 1.20 -23.13
N LYS A 191 -1.24 1.22 -23.88
CA LYS A 191 -0.41 2.41 -24.08
C LYS A 191 -1.18 3.54 -24.75
N ARG A 192 -2.02 3.24 -25.75
CA ARG A 192 -2.89 4.24 -26.40
C ARG A 192 -3.84 4.90 -25.40
N LEU A 193 -4.50 4.11 -24.55
CA LEU A 193 -5.41 4.64 -23.53
C LEU A 193 -4.67 5.42 -22.43
N GLU A 194 -3.51 4.95 -21.98
CA GLU A 194 -2.69 5.65 -20.99
C GLU A 194 -2.23 7.02 -21.54
N ASN A 195 -1.71 7.05 -22.76
CA ASN A 195 -1.34 8.30 -23.44
C ASN A 195 -2.52 9.27 -23.56
N TYR A 196 -3.72 8.77 -23.89
CA TYR A 196 -4.91 9.60 -23.97
C TYR A 196 -5.27 10.24 -22.61
N VAL A 197 -5.15 9.49 -21.51
CA VAL A 197 -5.43 10.01 -20.16
C VAL A 197 -4.38 11.02 -19.71
N GLU A 198 -3.11 10.74 -19.98
CA GLU A 198 -1.99 11.59 -19.56
C GLU A 198 -1.92 12.89 -20.34
N ARG A 199 -1.97 12.84 -21.67
CA ARG A 199 -1.89 14.04 -22.53
C ARG A 199 -3.00 15.04 -22.25
N ASN A 200 -4.19 14.55 -21.93
CA ASN A 200 -5.35 15.40 -21.65
C ASN A 200 -5.51 15.73 -20.16
N GLY A 201 -4.57 15.32 -19.30
CA GLY A 201 -4.62 15.60 -17.86
C GLY A 201 -5.88 15.06 -17.18
N LEU A 202 -6.44 13.95 -17.66
CA LEU A 202 -7.75 13.44 -17.22
C LEU A 202 -7.69 12.70 -15.88
N ARG A 203 -6.49 12.42 -15.38
CA ARG A 203 -6.25 11.63 -14.17
C ARG A 203 -6.92 12.21 -12.91
N PRO A 204 -6.79 13.52 -12.58
CA PRO A 204 -7.42 14.08 -11.39
C PRO A 204 -8.94 14.03 -11.46
N ARG A 205 -9.52 14.24 -12.65
CA ARG A 205 -10.97 14.14 -12.85
C ARG A 205 -11.45 12.71 -12.65
N LEU A 206 -10.73 11.75 -13.25
CA LEU A 206 -11.03 10.33 -13.15
C LEU A 206 -10.94 9.83 -11.70
N ASP A 207 -9.90 10.25 -10.96
CA ASP A 207 -9.74 9.91 -9.54
C ASP A 207 -10.88 10.51 -8.69
N ARG A 208 -11.35 11.73 -9.00
CA ARG A 208 -12.51 12.35 -8.34
C ARG A 208 -13.84 11.61 -8.60
N ILE A 209 -14.00 11.02 -9.79
CA ILE A 209 -15.19 10.23 -10.13
C ILE A 209 -15.13 8.87 -9.41
N MET A 210 -13.96 8.23 -9.40
CA MET A 210 -13.74 6.90 -8.82
C MET A 210 -13.79 6.91 -7.29
N TYR A 211 -13.12 7.89 -6.69
CA TYR A 211 -13.01 8.04 -5.25
C TYR A 211 -13.79 9.28 -4.87
N LYS A 212 -14.97 9.09 -4.27
CA LYS A 212 -15.59 10.17 -3.51
C LYS A 212 -14.58 10.62 -2.46
N PRO A 213 -14.38 11.93 -2.23
CA PRO A 213 -13.50 12.37 -1.16
C PRO A 213 -13.96 11.70 0.13
N ALA A 214 -13.05 10.94 0.71
CA ALA A 214 -13.27 10.21 1.93
C ALA A 214 -13.78 11.18 3.01
N THR A 215 -15.04 11.01 3.42
CA THR A 215 -15.68 11.83 4.46
C THR A 215 -15.01 11.65 5.83
N TRP A 216 -14.24 10.58 6.03
CA TRP A 216 -13.49 10.33 7.26
C TRP A 216 -12.38 11.36 7.53
N TYR A 217 -11.77 11.95 6.49
CA TYR A 217 -10.84 13.08 6.67
C TYR A 217 -11.50 14.34 7.26
N ARG A 218 -12.85 14.42 7.27
CA ARG A 218 -13.59 15.50 7.94
C ARG A 218 -14.02 15.14 9.37
N ARG A 219 -14.00 13.86 9.75
CA ARG A 219 -14.42 13.39 11.07
C ARG A 219 -13.29 13.45 12.11
N ASP A 220 -12.05 13.27 11.65
CA ASP A 220 -10.85 13.25 12.50
C ASP A 220 -10.13 14.61 12.60
N LEU A 221 -10.72 15.66 12.02
CA LEU A 221 -10.35 17.02 12.36
C LEU A 221 -11.10 17.35 13.66
N GLU A 222 -10.53 16.98 14.81
CA GLU A 222 -10.78 17.78 16.00
C GLU A 222 -10.63 19.25 15.58
N PRO A 223 -11.58 20.15 15.92
CA PRO A 223 -11.41 21.56 15.63
C PRO A 223 -10.04 21.93 16.18
N LYS A 224 -9.14 22.41 15.30
CA LYS A 224 -7.79 22.81 15.73
C LYS A 224 -7.99 23.69 16.96
N ALA A 225 -7.21 23.53 18.03
CA ALA A 225 -7.45 24.26 19.30
C ALA A 225 -7.73 25.78 19.12
N LYS A 226 -7.17 26.39 18.06
CA LYS A 226 -7.42 27.78 17.65
C LYS A 226 -8.85 28.10 17.17
N GLU A 227 -9.62 27.12 16.71
CA GLU A 227 -11.00 27.26 16.21
C GLU A 227 -12.05 27.10 17.30
N VAL A 228 -11.70 26.42 18.40
CA VAL A 228 -12.54 26.28 19.61
C VAL A 228 -12.82 27.65 20.25
N TYR A 229 -11.90 28.61 20.12
CA TYR A 229 -12.01 29.93 20.76
C TYR A 229 -12.45 31.06 19.81
N LYS A 230 -12.60 30.80 18.50
CA LYS A 230 -12.90 31.84 17.50
C LYS A 230 -14.27 32.51 17.66
N HIS A 231 -15.21 31.81 18.28
CA HIS A 231 -16.60 32.23 18.45
C HIS A 231 -16.90 32.68 19.89
N LEU A 232 -15.91 32.61 20.79
CA LEU A 232 -16.03 33.04 22.16
C LEU A 232 -15.49 34.48 22.29
N PRO A 233 -16.26 35.42 22.85
CA PRO A 233 -15.76 36.77 23.10
C PRO A 233 -14.65 36.75 24.16
N LEU A 234 -13.71 37.69 24.06
CA LEU A 234 -12.48 37.72 24.87
C LEU A 234 -12.75 37.65 26.39
N GLN A 235 -13.85 38.25 26.86
CA GLN A 235 -14.29 38.23 28.27
C GLN A 235 -14.58 36.82 28.79
N VAL A 236 -15.16 35.95 27.95
CA VAL A 236 -15.50 34.56 28.33
C VAL A 236 -14.24 33.70 28.40
N LEU A 237 -13.26 33.96 27.53
CA LEU A 237 -11.96 33.29 27.56
C LEU A 237 -11.17 33.64 28.83
N LEU A 238 -11.14 34.92 29.20
CA LEU A 238 -10.49 35.40 30.41
C LEU A 238 -11.12 34.82 31.68
N ASN A 239 -12.45 34.77 31.76
CA ASN A 239 -13.13 34.16 32.90
C ASN A 239 -12.80 32.66 33.02
N ASN A 240 -12.86 31.91 31.92
CA ASN A 240 -12.59 30.46 31.94
C ASN A 240 -11.13 30.14 32.28
N GLU A 241 -10.16 30.97 31.90
CA GLU A 241 -8.77 30.79 32.34
C GLU A 241 -8.56 31.18 33.82
N TRP A 242 -9.32 32.16 34.31
CA TRP A 242 -9.22 32.64 35.69
C TRP A 242 -9.80 31.64 36.70
N PHE A 243 -10.97 31.06 36.41
CA PHE A 243 -11.58 30.03 37.27
C PHE A 243 -10.78 28.71 37.30
N ASN A 244 -10.20 28.29 36.17
CA ASN A 244 -9.38 27.07 36.11
C ASN A 244 -8.05 27.16 36.87
N ARG A 245 -7.56 28.37 37.21
CA ARG A 245 -6.34 28.54 38.01
C ARG A 245 -6.60 28.68 39.51
N HIS A 246 -7.85 28.81 39.94
CA HIS A 246 -8.22 29.11 41.34
C HIS A 246 -9.10 28.02 41.97
N GLU A 247 -9.30 26.89 41.28
CA GLU A 247 -9.74 25.64 41.89
C GLU A 247 -8.53 24.70 42.07
N LEU A 248 -7.69 25.01 43.06
CA LEU A 248 -6.73 24.11 43.71
C LEU A 248 -6.62 24.49 45.19
#